data_AF-A0A958GEY7-F1
#
_entry.id   AF-A0A958GEY7-F1
#
_cell.length_a   1.000
_cell.length_b   1.000
_cell.length_c   1.000
_cell.angle_alpha   90.00
_cell.angle_beta   90.00
_cell.angle_gamma   90.00
#
_symmetry.space_group_name_H-M   'P 1'
#
loop_
_entity.id
_entity.type
_entity.pdbx_description
1 polymer ?
#
loop_
_entity_poly.entity_id
_entity_poly.type
_entity_poly.pdbx_seq_one_letter_code
_entity_poly.pdbx_strand_id
1 'polypeptide(L)'
;MPIRTIETSELQIEATEIFMSRSNLTTTEFEHYKLSNNNLFVECGKLNRGRYFPEQQNVFEVDSSNTKKILDLDRDFITEKVTNHLNLDKPGDNNNLFDPGIFNISISTNKENFDTSTSLDTISTPTAKAPKILKKIAAGLRQLSTDKPCG
;
A
#
# COMPACT_ATOMS: atom_id res chain seq x y z
N MET A 1 -7.64 -30.26 9.57
CA MET A 1 -8.55 -29.18 9.15
C MET A 1 -8.29 -28.91 7.68
N PRO A 2 -9.28 -29.00 6.78
CA PRO A 2 -9.07 -28.65 5.38
C PRO A 2 -8.78 -27.16 5.28
N ILE A 3 -7.66 -26.81 4.65
CA ILE A 3 -7.33 -25.43 4.27
C ILE A 3 -8.39 -25.04 3.24
N ARG A 4 -9.32 -24.14 3.59
CA ARG A 4 -10.23 -23.55 2.61
C ARG A 4 -9.37 -22.71 1.68
N THR A 5 -9.12 -23.22 0.47
CA THR A 5 -8.58 -22.42 -0.63
C THR A 5 -9.66 -21.41 -1.00
N ILE A 6 -9.47 -20.16 -0.61
CA ILE A 6 -10.37 -19.08 -1.02
C ILE A 6 -10.10 -18.86 -2.51
N GLU A 7 -11.09 -19.13 -3.35
CA GLU A 7 -11.02 -18.77 -4.76
C GLU A 7 -11.04 -17.24 -4.87
N THR A 8 -9.95 -16.66 -5.35
CA THR A 8 -9.77 -15.21 -5.50
C THR A 8 -10.80 -14.56 -6.43
N SER A 9 -11.47 -15.35 -7.28
CA SER A 9 -12.56 -14.92 -8.16
C SER A 9 -13.82 -14.47 -7.42
N GLU A 10 -14.04 -14.94 -6.19
CA GLU A 10 -15.21 -14.58 -5.37
C GLU A 10 -14.98 -13.36 -4.46
N LEU A 11 -13.76 -12.83 -4.43
CA LEU A 11 -13.41 -11.70 -3.58
C LEU A 11 -13.84 -10.39 -4.24
N GLN A 12 -14.78 -9.71 -3.60
CA GLN A 12 -15.13 -8.35 -3.94
C GLN A 12 -14.27 -7.40 -3.10
N ILE A 13 -13.38 -6.66 -3.75
CA ILE A 13 -12.53 -5.65 -3.11
C ILE A 13 -13.38 -4.41 -2.83
N GLU A 14 -13.33 -3.94 -1.59
CA GLU A 14 -14.11 -2.82 -1.07
C GLU A 14 -13.25 -1.58 -0.84
N ALA A 15 -12.00 -1.78 -0.42
CA ALA A 15 -11.05 -0.71 -0.21
C ALA A 15 -9.59 -1.18 -0.33
N THR A 16 -8.74 -0.24 -0.73
CA THR A 16 -7.28 -0.41 -0.75
C THR A 16 -6.65 0.77 -0.04
N GLU A 17 -5.87 0.47 0.98
CA GLU A 17 -5.20 1.45 1.83
C GLU A 17 -3.70 1.20 1.78
N ILE A 18 -2.92 2.24 1.47
CA ILE A 18 -1.46 2.20 1.59
C ILE A 18 -1.01 3.28 2.55
N PHE A 19 -0.07 2.91 3.41
CA PHE A 19 0.61 3.82 4.31
C PHE A 19 2.11 3.71 4.08
N MET A 20 2.74 4.82 3.80
CA MET A 20 4.18 4.92 3.57
C MET A 20 4.74 5.92 4.54
N SER A 21 5.88 5.60 5.16
CA SER A 21 6.60 6.58 5.98
C SER A 21 8.09 6.41 5.76
N ARG A 22 8.81 7.51 5.51
CA ARG A 22 10.26 7.49 5.35
C ARG A 22 10.93 7.94 6.63
N SER A 23 11.76 7.07 7.20
CA SER A 23 12.52 7.43 8.40
C SER A 23 13.53 8.52 8.06
N ASN A 24 13.52 9.58 8.85
CA ASN A 24 14.50 10.66 8.81
C ASN A 24 14.99 10.94 10.24
N LEU A 25 16.19 11.48 10.39
CA LEU A 25 16.84 11.74 11.67
C LEU A 25 16.10 12.76 12.55
N THR A 26 15.23 13.58 11.96
CA THR A 26 14.55 14.69 12.65
C THR A 26 13.03 14.51 12.71
N THR A 27 12.38 14.27 11.57
CA THR A 27 10.93 14.09 11.43
C THR A 27 10.62 13.09 10.34
N THR A 28 9.88 12.04 10.65
CA THR A 28 9.46 11.03 9.68
C THR A 28 8.26 11.55 8.90
N GLU A 29 8.37 11.71 7.59
CA GLU A 29 7.23 12.08 6.74
C GLU A 29 6.39 10.83 6.44
N PHE A 30 5.08 11.02 6.29
CA PHE A 30 4.19 9.95 5.88
C PHE A 30 3.26 10.37 4.75
N GLU A 31 2.87 9.35 3.98
CA GLU A 31 1.82 9.42 2.96
C GLU A 31 0.82 8.29 3.26
N HIS A 32 -0.45 8.63 3.20
CA HIS A 32 -1.55 7.69 3.39
C HIS A 32 -2.55 7.87 2.25
N TYR A 33 -2.85 6.78 1.54
CA TYR A 33 -3.82 6.77 0.46
C TYR A 33 -4.86 5.70 0.75
N LYS A 34 -6.13 6.02 0.59
CA LYS A 34 -7.24 5.09 0.74
C LYS A 34 -8.22 5.24 -0.42
N LEU A 35 -8.29 4.21 -1.26
CA LEU A 35 -9.24 4.12 -2.36
C LEU A 35 -10.44 3.28 -1.91
N SER A 36 -11.65 3.84 -1.94
CA SER A 36 -12.90 3.11 -1.71
C SER A 36 -14.06 3.77 -2.45
N ASN A 37 -14.94 2.98 -3.07
CA ASN A 37 -16.13 3.46 -3.78
C ASN A 37 -15.83 4.63 -4.75
N ASN A 38 -14.81 4.47 -5.60
CA ASN A 38 -14.32 5.50 -6.54
C ASN A 38 -13.82 6.81 -5.88
N ASN A 39 -13.65 6.86 -4.57
CA ASN A 39 -13.08 8.00 -3.88
C ASN A 39 -11.68 7.65 -3.39
N LEU A 40 -10.71 8.50 -3.69
CA LEU A 40 -9.36 8.42 -3.20
C LEU A 40 -9.17 9.48 -2.11
N PHE A 41 -9.07 9.03 -0.86
CA PHE A 41 -8.59 9.86 0.24
C PHE A 41 -7.06 9.87 0.24
N VAL A 42 -6.48 11.04 0.40
CA VAL A 42 -5.03 11.25 0.49
C VAL A 42 -4.72 12.09 1.71
N GLU A 43 -3.78 11.62 2.51
CA GLU A 43 -3.27 12.35 3.65
C GLU A 43 -1.74 12.35 3.65
N CYS A 44 -1.17 13.54 3.79
CA CYS A 44 0.26 13.75 3.96
C CYS A 44 0.52 14.37 5.32
N GLY A 45 1.65 14.05 5.94
CA GLY A 45 2.05 14.74 7.15
C GLY A 45 3.35 14.23 7.75
N LYS A 46 3.50 14.48 9.05
CA LYS A 46 4.68 14.11 9.81
C LYS A 46 4.34 13.21 10.98
N LEU A 47 5.23 12.28 11.26
CA LEU A 47 5.30 11.45 12.43
C LEU A 47 6.36 12.03 13.37
N ASN A 48 5.94 12.43 14.57
CA ASN A 48 6.85 12.86 15.62
C ASN A 48 6.55 12.06 16.91
N ARG A 49 7.53 11.28 17.37
CA ARG A 49 7.41 10.39 18.55
C ARG A 49 6.17 9.48 18.49
N GLY A 50 5.89 8.92 17.31
CA GLY A 50 4.75 8.00 17.09
C GLY A 50 3.38 8.68 17.01
N ARG A 51 3.32 10.01 17.00
CA ARG A 51 2.07 10.77 16.79
C ARG A 51 1.99 11.31 15.38
N TYR A 52 0.81 11.25 14.79
CA TYR A 52 0.51 11.76 13.45
C TYR A 52 0.16 13.24 13.50
N PHE A 53 0.80 14.03 12.64
CA PHE A 53 0.54 15.45 12.42
C PHE A 53 0.21 15.62 10.93
N PRO A 54 -1.07 15.49 10.53
CA PRO A 54 -1.48 15.67 9.14
C PRO A 54 -1.28 17.13 8.73
N GLU A 55 -0.69 17.33 7.56
CA GLU A 55 -0.43 18.65 6.96
C GLU A 55 -1.36 18.91 5.76
N GLN A 56 -1.73 17.85 5.03
CA GLN A 56 -2.64 17.93 3.89
C GLN A 56 -3.60 16.75 3.92
N GLN A 57 -4.87 17.01 3.60
CA GLN A 57 -5.93 16.00 3.49
C GLN A 57 -6.83 16.36 2.32
N ASN A 58 -6.93 15.47 1.34
CA ASN A 58 -7.72 15.67 0.13
C ASN A 58 -8.56 14.43 -0.18
N VAL A 59 -9.68 14.64 -0.86
CA VAL A 59 -10.53 13.57 -1.40
C VAL A 59 -10.75 13.83 -2.88
N PHE A 60 -10.44 12.84 -3.70
CA PHE A 60 -10.60 12.88 -5.15
C PHE A 60 -11.65 11.88 -5.59
N GLU A 61 -12.57 12.31 -6.45
CA GLU A 61 -13.38 11.39 -7.22
C GLU A 61 -12.52 10.82 -8.37
N VAL A 62 -12.50 9.50 -8.48
CA VAL A 62 -11.68 8.77 -9.44
C VAL A 62 -12.58 8.07 -10.45
N ASP A 63 -12.25 8.23 -11.74
CA ASP A 63 -12.94 7.52 -12.80
C ASP A 63 -12.96 6.00 -12.57
N SER A 64 -14.10 5.37 -12.79
CA SER A 64 -14.28 3.92 -12.66
C SER A 64 -13.25 3.09 -13.44
N SER A 65 -12.74 3.62 -14.57
CA SER A 65 -11.69 2.95 -15.36
C SER A 65 -10.35 2.89 -14.62
N ASN A 66 -10.02 3.92 -13.85
CA ASN A 66 -8.79 3.99 -13.07
C ASN A 66 -8.93 3.22 -11.76
N THR A 67 -10.08 3.30 -11.09
CA THR A 67 -10.40 2.44 -9.95
C THR A 67 -10.23 0.97 -10.33
N LYS A 68 -10.80 0.54 -11.46
CA LYS A 68 -10.70 -0.84 -11.92
C LYS A 68 -9.25 -1.31 -12.10
N LYS A 69 -8.35 -0.46 -12.62
CA LYS A 69 -6.93 -0.82 -12.77
C LYS A 69 -6.26 -1.10 -11.43
N ILE A 70 -6.57 -0.32 -10.39
CA ILE A 70 -6.05 -0.55 -9.04
C ILE A 70 -6.64 -1.85 -8.48
N LEU A 71 -7.95 -2.06 -8.61
CA LEU A 71 -8.59 -3.30 -8.14
C LEU A 71 -8.06 -4.56 -8.84
N ASP A 72 -7.69 -4.48 -10.11
CA ASP A 72 -7.05 -5.59 -10.83
C ASP A 72 -5.64 -5.89 -10.29
N LEU A 73 -4.86 -4.85 -9.95
CA LEU A 73 -3.56 -5.02 -9.28
C LEU A 73 -3.70 -5.59 -7.86
N ASP A 74 -4.75 -5.19 -7.14
CA ASP A 74 -5.05 -5.71 -5.81
C ASP A 74 -5.39 -7.21 -5.87
N ARG A 75 -6.18 -7.65 -6.86
CA ARG A 75 -6.44 -9.07 -7.11
C ARG A 75 -5.17 -9.85 -7.43
N ASP A 76 -4.30 -9.28 -8.26
CA ASP A 76 -3.00 -9.88 -8.58
C ASP A 76 -2.14 -10.04 -7.31
N PHE A 77 -2.14 -9.03 -6.44
CA PHE A 77 -1.42 -9.10 -5.17
C PHE A 77 -2.01 -10.13 -4.20
N ILE A 78 -3.33 -10.15 -4.01
CA ILE A 78 -3.99 -11.15 -3.15
C ILE A 78 -3.70 -12.56 -3.66
N THR A 79 -3.80 -12.78 -4.98
CA THR A 79 -3.49 -14.08 -5.58
C THR A 79 -2.05 -14.47 -5.31
N GLU A 80 -1.10 -13.56 -5.52
CA GLU A 80 0.32 -13.81 -5.24
C GLU A 80 0.53 -14.12 -3.75
N LYS A 81 -0.12 -13.38 -2.84
CA LYS A 81 -0.01 -13.57 -1.39
C LYS A 81 -0.51 -14.92 -0.90
N VAL A 82 -1.63 -15.38 -1.45
CA VAL A 82 -2.25 -16.67 -1.08
C VAL A 82 -1.50 -17.85 -1.69
N THR A 83 -0.97 -17.70 -2.91
CA THR A 83 -0.34 -18.81 -3.65
C THR A 83 1.14 -18.97 -3.36
N ASN A 84 1.86 -17.85 -3.26
CA ASN A 84 3.31 -17.82 -3.12
C ASN A 84 3.62 -17.10 -1.81
N HIS A 85 3.98 -17.86 -0.76
CA HIS A 85 4.41 -17.30 0.51
C HIS A 85 5.34 -16.10 0.29
N LEU A 86 4.87 -14.90 0.64
CA LEU A 86 5.52 -13.65 0.28
C LEU A 86 6.89 -13.54 0.97
N ASN A 87 7.96 -13.53 0.18
CA ASN A 87 9.27 -13.09 0.64
C ASN A 87 9.34 -11.57 0.51
N LEU A 88 9.00 -10.89 1.59
CA LEU A 88 9.12 -9.45 1.77
C LEU A 88 10.06 -9.18 2.94
N ASP A 89 11.02 -8.28 2.76
CA ASP A 89 11.84 -7.83 3.87
C ASP A 89 10.95 -7.05 4.83
N LYS A 90 11.04 -7.33 6.13
CA LYS A 90 10.31 -6.55 7.12
C LYS A 90 10.94 -5.16 7.25
N PRO A 91 10.19 -4.16 7.69
CA PRO A 91 10.79 -2.89 8.08
C PRO A 91 11.94 -3.12 9.07
N GLY A 92 13.10 -2.51 8.81
CA GLY A 92 14.30 -2.66 9.62
C GLY A 92 15.13 -3.94 9.41
N ASP A 93 14.67 -4.92 8.62
CA ASP A 93 15.45 -6.15 8.32
C ASP A 93 16.55 -5.92 7.27
N ASN A 94 16.48 -4.80 6.54
CA ASN A 94 17.50 -4.40 5.59
C ASN A 94 18.77 -4.07 6.39
N ASN A 95 19.91 -4.69 6.06
CA ASN A 95 21.22 -4.38 6.67
C ASN A 95 21.74 -2.94 6.39
N ASN A 96 20.87 -2.02 5.97
CA ASN A 96 21.17 -0.62 5.77
C ASN A 96 21.02 0.14 7.09
N LEU A 97 22.09 0.86 7.49
CA LEU A 97 22.08 1.74 8.66
C LEU A 97 21.01 2.85 8.59
N PHE A 98 20.47 3.10 7.40
CA PHE A 98 19.38 4.02 7.13
C PHE A 98 18.18 3.19 6.71
N ASP A 99 17.32 2.83 7.67
CA ASP A 99 16.03 2.19 7.35
C ASP A 99 15.26 3.16 6.42
N PRO A 100 14.98 2.79 5.17
CA PRO A 100 14.28 3.67 4.22
C PRO A 100 12.85 3.99 4.67
N GLY A 101 12.34 3.27 5.67
CA GLY A 101 11.03 3.42 6.25
C GLY A 101 10.07 2.29 5.88
N ILE A 102 8.79 2.50 6.20
CA ILE A 102 7.76 1.47 6.24
C ILE A 102 6.82 1.64 5.06
N PHE A 103 6.48 0.52 4.40
CA PHE A 103 5.37 0.40 3.48
C PHE A 103 4.35 -0.59 4.04
N ASN A 104 3.15 -0.12 4.33
CA ASN A 104 2.02 -0.95 4.70
C ASN A 104 0.97 -0.89 3.60
N ILE A 105 0.35 -2.02 3.31
CA ILE A 105 -0.84 -2.12 2.48
C ILE A 105 -1.89 -2.95 3.20
N SER A 106 -3.13 -2.49 3.14
CA SER A 106 -4.32 -3.21 3.57
C SER A 106 -5.30 -3.23 2.42
N ILE A 107 -5.74 -4.42 2.02
CA ILE A 107 -6.80 -4.59 1.03
C ILE A 107 -7.99 -5.24 1.72
N SER A 108 -9.09 -4.51 1.81
CA SER A 108 -10.34 -4.99 2.37
C SER A 108 -11.21 -5.63 1.30
N THR A 109 -11.70 -6.82 1.60
CA THR A 109 -12.68 -7.53 0.78
C THR A 109 -13.94 -7.81 1.59
N ASN A 110 -15.00 -8.22 0.91
CA ASN A 110 -16.24 -8.69 1.53
C ASN A 110 -16.08 -9.91 2.45
N LYS A 111 -14.92 -10.60 2.45
CA LYS A 111 -14.68 -11.80 3.28
C LYS A 111 -13.62 -11.57 4.35
N GLU A 112 -12.53 -10.91 4.01
CA GLU A 112 -11.38 -10.70 4.91
C GLU A 112 -10.53 -9.49 4.50
N ASN A 113 -9.59 -9.13 5.38
CA ASN A 113 -8.57 -8.11 5.12
C ASN A 113 -7.22 -8.76 4.83
N PHE A 114 -6.53 -8.26 3.82
CA PHE A 114 -5.18 -8.69 3.46
C PHE A 114 -4.16 -7.61 3.82
N ASP A 115 -3.55 -7.74 4.99
CA ASP A 115 -2.56 -6.78 5.50
C ASP A 115 -1.12 -7.25 5.28
N THR A 116 -0.27 -6.37 4.75
CA THR A 116 1.15 -6.65 4.55
C THR A 116 1.99 -5.42 4.90
N SER A 117 3.07 -5.65 5.64
CA SER A 117 4.08 -4.63 5.95
C SER A 117 5.43 -5.07 5.38
N THR A 118 6.15 -4.15 4.76
CA THR A 118 7.49 -4.38 4.21
C THR A 118 8.31 -3.09 4.23
N SER A 119 9.61 -3.20 3.97
CA SER A 119 10.47 -2.03 3.81
C SER A 119 10.16 -1.26 2.53
N LEU A 120 10.25 0.08 2.59
CA LEU A 120 10.16 0.93 1.40
C LEU A 120 11.23 0.63 0.34
N ASP A 121 12.40 0.11 0.71
CA ASP A 121 13.44 -0.28 -0.27
C ASP A 121 13.00 -1.48 -1.12
N THR A 122 12.38 -2.49 -0.48
CA THR A 122 11.84 -3.67 -1.16
C THR A 122 10.88 -3.26 -2.27
N ILE A 123 10.09 -2.20 -2.05
CA ILE A 123 9.16 -1.62 -3.04
C ILE A 123 9.86 -0.68 -4.02
N SER A 124 10.89 0.05 -3.59
CA SER A 124 11.61 1.01 -4.44
C SER A 124 12.42 0.31 -5.53
N THR A 125 13.10 -0.79 -5.20
CA THR A 125 13.92 -1.60 -6.11
C THR A 125 13.45 -3.07 -6.15
N PRO A 126 12.24 -3.34 -6.66
CA PRO A 126 11.60 -4.65 -6.51
C PRO A 126 12.19 -5.68 -7.49
N THR A 127 12.68 -6.79 -6.96
CA THR A 127 13.20 -7.92 -7.75
C THR A 127 12.13 -9.00 -7.98
N ALA A 128 11.36 -9.32 -6.93
CA ALA A 128 10.28 -10.31 -6.95
C ALA A 128 8.94 -9.76 -7.48
N LYS A 129 7.99 -10.65 -7.79
CA LYS A 129 6.70 -10.31 -8.38
C LYS A 129 5.81 -9.50 -7.44
N ALA A 130 5.63 -9.92 -6.19
CA ALA A 130 4.80 -9.20 -5.21
C ALA A 130 5.27 -7.74 -4.98
N PRO A 131 6.56 -7.46 -4.68
CA PRO A 131 7.06 -6.09 -4.61
C PRO A 131 6.81 -5.24 -5.87
N LYS A 132 6.89 -5.85 -7.07
CA LYS A 132 6.56 -5.15 -8.33
C LYS A 132 5.09 -4.77 -8.41
N ILE A 133 4.18 -5.63 -7.94
CA ILE A 133 2.74 -5.33 -7.88
C ILE A 133 2.49 -4.20 -6.88
N LEU A 134 3.05 -4.30 -5.67
CA LEU A 134 2.94 -3.26 -4.65
C LEU A 134 3.46 -1.90 -5.13
N LYS A 135 4.59 -1.87 -5.84
CA LYS A 135 5.12 -0.65 -6.48
C LYS A 135 4.12 -0.07 -7.48
N LYS A 136 3.46 -0.91 -8.29
CA LYS A 136 2.45 -0.46 -9.27
C LYS A 136 1.19 0.08 -8.58
N ILE A 137 0.73 -0.55 -7.51
CA ILE A 137 -0.41 -0.06 -6.72
C ILE A 137 -0.08 1.33 -6.17
N ALA A 138 1.07 1.49 -5.51
CA ALA A 138 1.49 2.77 -4.95
C ALA A 138 1.68 3.87 -6.01
N ALA A 139 2.31 3.55 -7.14
CA ALA A 139 2.45 4.48 -8.26
C ALA A 139 1.08 4.86 -8.85
N GLY A 140 0.17 3.89 -8.98
CA GLY A 140 -1.18 4.12 -9.47
C GLY A 140 -1.95 5.07 -8.57
N LEU A 141 -1.98 4.81 -7.26
CA LEU A 141 -2.67 5.68 -6.28
C LEU A 141 -2.10 7.11 -6.27
N ARG A 142 -0.77 7.27 -6.29
CA ARG A 142 -0.12 8.59 -6.43
C ARG A 142 -0.46 9.30 -7.73
N GLN A 143 -0.57 8.57 -8.84
CA GLN A 143 -0.91 9.18 -10.13
C GLN A 143 -2.36 9.70 -10.13
N LEU A 144 -3.25 9.05 -9.37
CA LEU A 144 -4.65 9.45 -9.25
C LEU A 144 -4.87 10.64 -8.32
N SER A 145 -3.99 10.88 -7.35
CA SER A 145 -4.13 12.01 -6.44
C SER A 145 -3.92 13.37 -7.11
N THR A 146 -3.30 13.42 -8.30
CA THR A 146 -2.92 14.65 -9.05
C THR A 146 -1.97 15.62 -8.32
N ASP A 147 -1.91 15.54 -6.99
CA ASP A 147 -0.94 16.18 -6.12
C ASP A 147 0.45 15.58 -6.30
N LYS A 148 1.47 16.40 -6.06
CA LYS A 148 2.83 15.89 -5.88
C LYS A 148 2.84 14.93 -4.69
N PRO A 149 3.62 13.84 -4.72
CA PRO A 149 3.84 13.03 -3.53
C PRO A 149 4.30 13.92 -2.38
N CYS A 150 3.95 13.55 -1.15
CA CYS A 150 4.35 14.29 0.04
C CYS A 150 5.90 14.32 0.09
N GLY A 151 6.51 15.47 -0.21
CA GLY A 151 7.96 15.65 -0.31
C GLY A 151 8.48 15.84 -1.74
#